data_AF-A0A658BQ51-F1
#
_entry.id   AF-A0A658BQ51-F1
#
_cell.length_a   1.000
_cell.length_b   1.000
_cell.length_c   1.000
_cell.angle_alpha   90.00
_cell.angle_beta   90.00
_cell.angle_gamma   90.00
#
_symmetry.space_group_name_H-M   'P 1'
#
loop_
_entity.id
_entity.type
_entity.pdbx_description
1 polymer ?
#
loop_
_entity_poly.entity_id
_entity_poly.type
_entity_poly.pdbx_seq_one_letter_code
_entity_poly.pdbx_strand_id
1 'polypeptide(L)'
;LKLMGELPVKGMAHITGGGLLENIPRVLPENLTAVIRKASWPMPPLFSWMQQEGNVAEKEMHRTFNCGIGMIVIVAAGDAEAAMSSLTASGEQVWRIGQIEARADGQAQTVVE
;
A
#
# COMPACT_ATOMS: atom_id res chain seq x y z
N LEU A 1 -13.03 -6.58 8.76
CA LEU A 1 -13.29 -6.50 7.30
C LEU A 1 -14.06 -7.74 6.88
N LYS A 2 -15.24 -7.59 6.24
CA LYS A 2 -16.06 -8.71 5.73
C LYS A 2 -15.23 -9.68 4.89
N LEU A 3 -14.29 -9.13 4.11
CA LEU A 3 -13.32 -9.86 3.28
C LEU A 3 -12.63 -11.04 3.99
N MET A 4 -12.27 -10.91 5.28
CA MET A 4 -11.57 -11.97 6.01
C MET A 4 -12.41 -13.23 6.23
N GLY A 5 -13.74 -13.13 6.14
CA GLY A 5 -14.65 -14.28 6.17
C GLY A 5 -14.89 -14.89 4.79
N GLU A 6 -14.44 -14.24 3.72
CA GLU A 6 -14.67 -14.65 2.32
C GLU A 6 -13.41 -15.20 1.65
N LEU A 7 -12.24 -14.64 1.97
CA LEU A 7 -10.96 -14.96 1.32
C LEU A 7 -9.79 -14.94 2.32
N PRO A 8 -8.73 -15.74 2.06
CA PRO A 8 -7.54 -15.74 2.89
C PRO A 8 -6.72 -14.46 2.73
N VAL A 9 -6.72 -13.63 3.77
CA VAL A 9 -5.87 -12.43 3.84
C VAL A 9 -4.51 -12.80 4.44
N LYS A 10 -3.43 -12.49 3.72
CA LYS A 10 -2.05 -12.81 4.11
C LYS A 10 -1.39 -11.72 4.96
N GLY A 11 -1.88 -10.49 4.85
CA GLY A 11 -1.38 -9.36 5.63
C GLY A 11 -2.27 -8.13 5.46
N MET A 12 -2.28 -7.25 6.46
CA MET A 12 -3.00 -5.97 6.40
C MET A 12 -2.20 -4.89 7.12
N ALA A 13 -2.00 -3.74 6.48
CA ALA A 13 -1.30 -2.61 7.08
C ALA A 13 -2.21 -1.39 7.09
N HIS A 14 -2.51 -0.88 8.28
CA HIS A 14 -3.16 0.42 8.45
C HIS A 14 -2.10 1.51 8.31
N ILE A 15 -2.29 2.42 7.35
CA ILE A 15 -1.29 3.43 7.00
C ILE A 15 -1.53 4.69 7.82
N THR A 16 -0.64 4.92 8.77
CA THR A 16 -0.73 6.03 9.75
C THR A 16 0.58 6.84 9.74
N GLY A 17 1.07 7.28 10.91
CA GLY A 17 2.40 7.88 11.02
C GLY A 17 3.46 6.91 10.49
N GLY A 18 4.45 7.42 9.75
CA GLY A 18 5.44 6.60 9.05
C GLY A 18 5.02 6.18 7.62
N GLY A 19 3.81 6.57 7.18
CA GLY A 19 3.36 6.43 5.80
C GLY A 19 3.43 5.00 5.26
N LEU A 20 3.60 4.85 3.95
CA LEU A 20 3.72 3.54 3.30
C LEU A 20 4.99 2.81 3.71
N LEU A 21 6.10 3.55 3.81
CA LEU A 21 7.43 2.97 3.99
C LEU A 21 7.63 2.30 5.35
N GLU A 22 7.02 2.81 6.42
CA GLU A 22 7.19 2.24 7.77
C GLU A 22 6.05 1.32 8.21
N ASN A 23 4.85 1.42 7.60
CA ASN A 23 3.70 0.62 8.01
C ASN A 23 3.65 -0.74 7.28
N ILE A 24 3.98 -0.81 5.99
CA ILE A 24 3.92 -2.06 5.21
C ILE A 24 4.89 -3.15 5.74
N PRO A 25 6.15 -2.84 6.10
CA PRO A 25 7.09 -3.87 6.56
C PRO A 25 6.65 -4.59 7.84
N ARG A 26 5.78 -3.98 8.65
CA ARG A 26 5.29 -4.55 9.92
C ARG A 26 4.48 -5.84 9.75
N VAL A 27 4.01 -6.11 8.53
CA VAL A 27 3.24 -7.32 8.18
C VAL A 27 3.93 -8.19 7.14
N LEU A 28 5.17 -7.87 6.77
CA LEU A 28 5.95 -8.63 5.81
C LEU A 28 7.04 -9.46 6.51
N PRO A 29 7.20 -10.74 6.14
CA PRO A 29 8.42 -11.49 6.43
C PRO A 29 9.69 -10.75 5.99
N GLU A 30 10.79 -10.96 6.70
CA GLU A 30 12.06 -10.24 6.47
C GLU A 30 12.65 -10.47 5.07
N ASN A 31 12.36 -11.62 4.46
CA ASN A 31 12.84 -12.04 3.15
C ASN A 31 11.94 -11.58 1.99
N LEU A 32 10.94 -10.75 2.24
CA LEU A 32 10.01 -10.24 1.23
C LEU A 32 10.07 -8.71 1.12
N THR A 33 9.75 -8.21 -0.07
CA THR A 33 9.62 -6.78 -0.38
C THR A 33 8.26 -6.48 -1.01
N ALA A 34 7.59 -5.43 -0.56
CA ALA A 34 6.46 -4.85 -1.27
C ALA A 34 6.96 -3.84 -2.31
N VAL A 35 6.65 -4.12 -3.57
CA VAL A 35 6.88 -3.20 -4.70
C VAL A 35 5.57 -2.49 -5.01
N ILE A 36 5.49 -1.21 -4.67
CA ILE A 36 4.31 -0.37 -4.80
C ILE A 36 4.45 0.54 -6.02
N ARG A 37 3.45 0.55 -6.90
CA ARG A 37 3.43 1.38 -8.11
C ARG A 37 2.63 2.65 -7.82
N LYS A 38 3.29 3.79 -7.58
CA LYS A 38 2.62 5.03 -7.16
C LYS A 38 1.61 5.57 -8.18
N ALA A 39 1.78 5.22 -9.45
CA ALA A 39 0.88 5.60 -10.54
C ALA A 39 -0.41 4.75 -10.60
N SER A 40 -0.60 3.76 -9.73
CA SER A 40 -1.74 2.84 -9.80
C SER A 40 -2.99 3.35 -9.07
N TRP A 41 -2.90 4.48 -8.35
CA TRP A 41 -4.05 5.18 -7.76
C TRP A 41 -3.93 6.69 -7.99
N PRO A 42 -5.05 7.41 -8.06
CA PRO A 42 -5.02 8.86 -8.12
C PRO A 42 -4.59 9.42 -6.76
N MET A 43 -3.41 10.00 -6.68
CA MET A 43 -3.00 10.72 -5.46
C MET A 43 -3.95 11.90 -5.21
N PRO A 44 -4.58 12.02 -4.02
CA PRO A 44 -5.49 13.12 -3.75
C PRO A 44 -4.80 14.49 -3.91
N PRO A 45 -5.47 15.50 -4.52
CA PRO A 45 -4.86 16.79 -4.82
C PRO A 45 -4.22 17.51 -3.63
N LEU A 46 -4.75 17.27 -2.42
CA LEU A 46 -4.19 17.79 -1.17
C LEU A 46 -2.72 17.40 -0.99
N PHE A 47 -2.33 16.15 -1.29
CA PHE A 47 -0.95 15.71 -1.14
C PHE A 47 -0.03 16.33 -2.18
N SER A 48 -0.51 16.52 -3.41
CA SER A 48 0.23 17.25 -4.45
C SER A 48 0.48 18.69 -4.04
N TRP A 49 -0.54 19.36 -3.49
CA TRP A 49 -0.41 20.71 -2.96
C TRP A 49 0.59 20.77 -1.79
N MET A 50 0.48 19.88 -0.81
CA MET A 50 1.43 19.82 0.32
C MET A 50 2.87 19.58 -0.13
N GLN A 51 3.07 18.72 -1.12
CA GLN A 51 4.39 18.45 -1.67
C GLN A 51 5.00 19.72 -2.30
N GLN A 52 4.20 20.44 -3.10
CA GLN A 52 4.63 21.64 -3.82
C GLN A 52 4.90 22.80 -2.85
N GLU A 53 3.93 23.14 -1.99
CA GLU A 53 4.05 24.28 -1.08
C GLU A 53 5.07 24.04 0.04
N GLY A 54 5.18 22.79 0.51
CA GLY A 54 6.14 22.41 1.54
C GLY A 54 7.54 22.11 1.02
N ASN A 55 7.75 22.10 -0.31
CA ASN A 55 8.97 21.64 -0.97
C ASN A 55 9.45 20.27 -0.43
N VAL A 56 8.50 19.35 -0.26
CA VAL A 56 8.76 18.04 0.39
C VAL A 56 9.28 17.05 -0.64
N ALA A 57 10.42 16.41 -0.34
CA ALA A 57 10.94 15.36 -1.20
C ALA A 57 9.95 14.18 -1.31
N GLU A 58 9.84 13.58 -2.50
CA GLU A 58 8.89 12.49 -2.76
C GLU A 58 9.03 11.31 -1.78
N LYS A 59 10.27 10.90 -1.47
CA LYS A 59 10.52 9.85 -0.48
C LYS A 59 9.95 10.21 0.90
N GLU A 60 10.02 11.48 1.29
CA GLU A 60 9.48 11.94 2.55
C GLU A 60 7.95 12.02 2.52
N MET A 61 7.33 12.30 1.36
CA MET A 61 5.88 12.21 1.20
C MET A 61 5.38 10.80 1.57
N HIS A 62 6.01 9.76 1.04
CA HIS A 62 5.63 8.37 1.31
C HIS A 62 6.05 7.84 2.69
N ARG A 63 7.00 8.52 3.36
CA ARG A 63 7.40 8.19 4.74
C ARG A 63 6.55 8.91 5.79
N THR A 64 5.94 10.04 5.44
CA THR A 64 5.22 10.85 6.43
C THR A 64 3.71 10.74 6.27
N PHE A 65 3.24 10.64 5.03
CA PHE A 65 1.81 10.65 4.72
C PHE A 65 1.34 9.32 4.11
N ASN A 66 0.03 9.12 4.14
CA ASN A 66 -0.61 7.96 3.52
C ASN A 66 -0.78 8.09 2.00
N CYS A 67 -0.62 9.30 1.45
CA CYS A 67 -0.75 9.61 0.01
C CYS A 67 -2.06 9.11 -0.62
N GLY A 68 -3.15 9.01 0.15
CA GLY A 68 -4.45 8.52 -0.31
C GLY A 68 -4.73 7.04 -0.04
N ILE A 69 -3.76 6.28 0.49
CA ILE A 69 -3.94 4.86 0.83
C ILE A 69 -4.04 4.71 2.35
N GLY A 70 -5.25 4.55 2.87
CA GLY A 70 -5.47 4.35 4.31
C GLY A 70 -5.20 2.92 4.79
N MET A 71 -5.41 1.92 3.93
CA MET A 71 -5.25 0.50 4.27
C MET A 71 -4.65 -0.25 3.09
N ILE A 72 -3.76 -1.18 3.40
CA ILE A 72 -3.23 -2.15 2.44
C ILE A 72 -3.67 -3.55 2.86
N VAL A 73 -4.10 -4.34 1.89
CA VAL A 73 -4.47 -5.75 2.07
C VAL A 73 -3.65 -6.59 1.11
N ILE A 74 -2.97 -7.61 1.65
CA ILE A 74 -2.12 -8.53 0.91
C ILE A 74 -2.85 -9.87 0.79
N VAL A 75 -3.04 -10.34 -0.45
CA VAL A 75 -3.71 -11.61 -0.78
C VAL A 75 -2.87 -12.40 -1.78
N ALA A 76 -3.27 -13.64 -2.07
CA ALA A 76 -2.65 -14.35 -3.20
C ALA A 76 -3.03 -13.69 -4.53
N ALA A 77 -2.16 -13.78 -5.54
CA ALA A 77 -2.41 -13.17 -6.85
C ALA A 77 -3.73 -13.65 -7.49
N GLY A 78 -4.09 -14.93 -7.31
CA GLY A 78 -5.35 -15.50 -7.80
C GLY A 78 -6.60 -14.96 -7.09
N ASP A 79 -6.46 -14.45 -5.87
CA ASP A 79 -7.58 -13.92 -5.07
C ASP A 79 -7.77 -12.41 -5.25
N ALA A 80 -6.87 -11.74 -5.98
CA ALA A 80 -6.82 -10.28 -6.04
C ALA A 80 -8.10 -9.66 -6.63
N GLU A 81 -8.63 -10.20 -7.73
CA GLU A 81 -9.87 -9.68 -8.34
C GLU A 81 -11.09 -9.90 -7.44
N ALA A 82 -11.17 -11.04 -6.78
CA ALA A 82 -12.26 -11.37 -5.86
C ALA A 82 -12.22 -10.46 -4.62
N ALA A 83 -11.02 -10.22 -4.07
CA ALA A 83 -10.83 -9.32 -2.95
C ALA A 83 -11.19 -7.88 -3.30
N MET A 84 -10.75 -7.38 -4.47
CA MET A 84 -11.12 -6.06 -4.96
C MET A 84 -12.63 -5.93 -5.13
N SER A 85 -13.28 -6.91 -5.76
CA SER A 85 -14.73 -6.92 -5.97
C SER A 85 -15.51 -6.89 -4.65
N SER A 86 -15.11 -7.69 -3.66
CA SER A 86 -15.75 -7.73 -2.33
C SER A 86 -15.64 -6.38 -1.60
N LEU A 87 -14.45 -5.78 -1.60
CA LEU A 87 -14.21 -4.49 -0.96
C LEU A 87 -14.98 -3.36 -1.66
N THR A 88 -14.97 -3.32 -2.99
CA THR A 88 -15.75 -2.34 -3.76
C THR A 88 -17.25 -2.50 -3.54
N ALA A 89 -17.76 -3.73 -3.48
CA ALA A 89 -19.17 -3.98 -3.14
C ALA A 89 -19.53 -3.55 -1.70
N SER A 90 -18.53 -3.42 -0.83
CA SER A 90 -18.69 -2.90 0.54
C SER A 90 -18.60 -1.38 0.63
N GLY A 91 -18.47 -0.68 -0.51
CA GLY A 91 -18.41 0.78 -0.59
C GLY A 91 -17.00 1.37 -0.59
N GLU A 92 -15.95 0.55 -0.59
CA GLU A 92 -14.56 1.01 -0.59
C GLU A 92 -14.06 1.38 -1.99
N GLN A 93 -13.14 2.34 -2.06
CA GLN A 93 -12.34 2.57 -3.27
C GLN A 93 -11.09 1.72 -3.22
N VAL A 94 -10.88 0.89 -4.24
CA VAL A 94 -9.86 -0.16 -4.23
C VAL A 94 -9.00 -0.07 -5.47
N TRP A 95 -7.68 -0.11 -5.28
CA TRP A 95 -6.70 -0.15 -6.36
C TRP A 95 -5.77 -1.33 -6.16
N ARG A 96 -5.37 -1.98 -7.25
CA ARG A 96 -4.21 -2.88 -7.22
C ARG A 96 -2.96 -2.03 -7.22
N ILE A 97 -2.31 -1.91 -6.06
CA ILE A 97 -1.20 -0.96 -5.87
C ILE A 97 0.19 -1.54 -6.03
N GLY A 98 0.33 -2.83 -6.25
CA GLY A 98 1.66 -3.45 -6.31
C GLY A 98 1.63 -4.95 -6.17
N GLN A 99 2.79 -5.50 -5.81
CA GLN A 99 3.00 -6.93 -5.60
C GLN A 99 4.06 -7.18 -4.53
N ILE A 100 4.08 -8.40 -3.99
CA ILE A 100 5.11 -8.86 -3.06
C ILE A 100 6.10 -9.73 -3.81
N GLU A 101 7.40 -9.45 -3.61
CA GLU A 101 8.51 -10.13 -4.26
C GLU A 101 9.50 -10.67 -3.23
N ALA A 102 10.38 -11.58 -3.66
CA ALA A 102 11.53 -11.97 -2.87
C ALA A 102 12.48 -10.78 -2.72
N ARG A 103 12.94 -10.53 -1.49
CA ARG A 103 13.82 -9.40 -1.19
C ARG A 103 15.24 -9.68 -1.66
N ALA A 104 15.80 -8.78 -2.46
CA ALA A 104 17.21 -8.79 -2.82
C ALA A 104 18.09 -8.28 -1.65
N ASP A 105 19.37 -8.66 -1.64
CA ASP A 105 20.31 -8.23 -0.60
C ASP A 105 20.41 -6.70 -0.56
N GLY A 106 20.34 -6.13 0.65
CA GLY A 106 20.32 -4.67 0.87
C GLY A 106 19.06 -3.92 0.40
N GLN A 107 18.08 -4.58 -0.22
CA GLN A 107 16.84 -3.93 -0.68
C GLN A 107 15.97 -3.52 0.52
N ALA A 108 15.24 -2.40 0.42
CA ALA A 108 14.24 -2.04 1.42
C ALA A 108 13.03 -2.99 1.35
N GLN A 109 12.38 -3.29 2.48
CA GLN A 109 11.17 -4.15 2.50
C GLN A 109 9.94 -3.48 1.85
N THR A 110 9.99 -2.17 1.60
CA THR A 110 9.00 -1.44 0.82
C THR A 110 9.73 -0.54 -0.16
N VAL A 111 9.40 -0.69 -1.44
CA VAL A 111 9.88 0.16 -2.54
C VAL A 111 8.65 0.80 -3.20
N VAL A 112 8.74 2.10 -3.48
CA VAL A 112 7.69 2.85 -4.17
C VAL A 112 8.27 3.34 -5.49
N GLU A 113 7.67 2.89 -6.60
CA GLU A 113 8.08 3.14 -7.98
C GLU A 113 7.04 3.96 -8.74
#